data_AF-A0A5F9CK23-F1
#
_entry.id   AF-A0A5F9CK23-F1
#
_cell.length_a   1.000
_cell.length_b   1.000
_cell.length_c   1.000
_cell.angle_alpha   90.00
_cell.angle_beta   90.00
_cell.angle_gamma   90.00
#
_symmetry.space_group_name_H-M   'P 1'
#
loop_
_entity.id
_entity.type
_entity.pdbx_description
1 polymer ?
#
loop_
_entity_poly.entity_id
_entity_poly.type
_entity_poly.pdbx_seq_one_letter_code
_entity_poly.pdbx_strand_id
1 'polypeptide(L)' 'DSITVKDVDVNFTLEEWALLDHSQKNLYREVRMENFWNMVFVGIIQDDHNIGNEYRNPRRNLRKRLG' A
#
# COMPACT_ATOMS: atom_id res chain seq x y z
N ASP A 1 -2.21 -22.07 1.87
CA ASP A 1 -2.22 -21.09 0.78
C ASP A 1 -1.62 -19.77 1.23
N SER A 2 -0.77 -19.15 0.41
CA SER A 2 -0.10 -17.87 0.68
C SER A 2 -0.66 -16.82 -0.26
N ILE A 3 -1.13 -15.69 0.29
CA ILE A 3 -1.64 -14.56 -0.50
C ILE A 3 -0.44 -13.70 -0.92
N THR A 4 -0.30 -13.48 -2.21
CA THR A 4 0.76 -12.66 -2.81
C THR A 4 0.25 -11.27 -3.18
N VAL A 5 1.16 -10.33 -3.39
CA VAL A 5 0.81 -8.97 -3.83
C VAL A 5 0.01 -8.98 -5.14
N LYS A 6 0.26 -9.97 -6.02
CA LYS A 6 -0.47 -10.13 -7.27
C LYS A 6 -1.94 -10.51 -7.07
N ASP A 7 -2.27 -11.13 -5.95
CA ASP A 7 -3.65 -11.55 -5.64
C ASP A 7 -4.51 -10.37 -5.16
N VAL A 8 -3.89 -9.24 -4.80
CA VAL A 8 -4.58 -8.03 -4.29
C VAL A 8 -4.33 -6.79 -5.14
N ASP A 9 -3.50 -6.88 -6.19
CA ASP A 9 -3.20 -5.77 -7.10
C ASP A 9 -4.06 -5.86 -8.37
N VAL A 10 -4.75 -4.77 -8.67
CA VAL A 10 -5.45 -4.61 -9.94
C VAL A 10 -4.49 -3.88 -10.87
N ASN A 11 -4.22 -4.45 -12.04
CA ASN A 11 -3.38 -3.83 -13.06
C ASN A 11 -4.20 -3.51 -14.29
N PHE A 12 -4.12 -2.26 -14.74
CA PHE A 12 -4.72 -1.81 -16.00
C PHE A 12 -3.63 -1.71 -17.06
N THR A 13 -3.93 -2.15 -18.27
CA THR A 13 -3.18 -1.79 -19.47
C THR A 13 -3.33 -0.29 -19.78
N LEU A 14 -2.54 0.25 -20.71
CA LEU A 14 -2.64 1.66 -21.10
C LEU A 14 -3.99 1.96 -21.75
N GLU A 15 -4.50 1.01 -22.53
CA GLU A 15 -5.79 1.07 -23.20
C GLU A 15 -6.94 1.05 -22.20
N GLU A 16 -6.91 0.14 -21.22
CA GLU A 16 -7.91 0.11 -20.14
C GLU A 16 -7.85 1.37 -19.27
N TRP A 17 -6.63 1.83 -18.95
CA TRP A 17 -6.43 3.06 -18.19
C TRP A 17 -7.00 4.28 -18.90
N ALA A 18 -6.87 4.36 -20.23
CA ALA A 18 -7.45 5.45 -21.02
C ALA A 18 -8.98 5.48 -20.91
N LEU A 19 -9.62 4.32 -20.79
CA LEU A 19 -11.08 4.17 -20.70
C LEU A 19 -11.65 4.46 -19.30
N LEU A 20 -10.82 4.47 -18.26
CA LEU A 20 -11.28 4.77 -16.90
C LEU A 20 -11.73 6.22 -16.75
N ASP A 21 -12.83 6.43 -16.04
CA ASP A 21 -13.25 7.75 -15.64
C ASP A 21 -12.35 8.34 -14.53
N HIS A 22 -12.53 9.63 -14.24
CA HIS A 22 -11.73 10.32 -13.24
C HIS A 22 -11.86 9.72 -11.84
N SER A 23 -13.06 9.26 -11.45
CA SER A 23 -13.31 8.65 -10.14
C SER A 23 -12.62 7.29 -10.00
N GLN A 24 -12.63 6.47 -11.06
CA GLN A 24 -11.95 5.18 -11.11
C GLN A 24 -10.43 5.34 -11.04
N LYS A 25 -9.87 6.32 -11.75
CA LYS A 25 -8.42 6.64 -11.69
C LYS A 25 -7.99 7.12 -10.30
N ASN A 26 -8.83 7.91 -9.63
CA ASN A 26 -8.56 8.34 -8.26
C ASN A 26 -8.63 7.16 -7.28
N LEU A 27 -9.68 6.35 -7.37
CA LEU A 27 -9.82 5.15 -6.54
C LEU A 27 -8.64 4.20 -6.72
N TYR A 28 -8.18 4.00 -7.95
CA TYR A 28 -7.00 3.18 -8.23
C TYR A 28 -5.75 3.72 -7.54
N ARG A 29 -5.51 5.03 -7.60
CA ARG A 29 -4.36 5.65 -6.93
C ARG A 29 -4.46 5.47 -5.41
N GLU A 30 -5.64 5.67 -4.83
CA GLU A 30 -5.87 5.47 -3.40
C GLU A 30 -5.58 4.02 -2.97
N VAL A 31 -6.16 3.05 -3.68
CA VAL A 31 -5.97 1.61 -3.41
C VAL A 31 -4.52 1.20 -3.61
N ARG A 32 -3.86 1.65 -4.68
CA ARG A 32 -2.45 1.34 -4.94
C ARG A 32 -1.53 1.93 -3.87
N MET A 33 -1.79 3.16 -3.43
CA MET A 33 -1.03 3.79 -2.34
C MET A 33 -1.26 3.06 -1.02
N GLU A 34 -2.50 2.66 -0.72
CA GLU A 34 -2.83 1.85 0.46
C GLU A 34 -2.06 0.52 0.45
N ASN A 35 -2.03 -0.17 -0.69
CA ASN A 35 -1.31 -1.43 -0.88
C ASN A 35 0.22 -1.26 -0.76
N PHE A 36 0.79 -0.19 -1.31
CA PHE A 36 2.21 0.13 -1.14
C PHE A 36 2.56 0.32 0.35
N TRP A 37 1.78 1.13 1.06
CA TRP A 37 2.01 1.36 2.50
C TRP A 37 1.78 0.10 3.33
N ASN A 38 0.81 -0.73 2.97
CA ASN A 38 0.60 -2.04 3.61
C ASN A 38 1.85 -2.92 3.47
N MET A 39 2.42 -2.99 2.26
CA MET A 39 3.59 -3.82 2.00
C MET A 39 4.83 -3.32 2.74
N VAL A 40 5.09 -2.01 2.73
CA VAL A 40 6.20 -1.41 3.48
C VAL A 40 6.03 -1.63 4.99
N PHE A 41 4.81 -1.48 5.52
CA PHE A 41 4.53 -1.72 6.93
C PHE A 41 4.76 -3.19 7.31
N VAL A 42 4.26 -4.13 6.51
CA VAL A 42 4.46 -5.57 6.76
C VAL A 42 5.94 -5.93 6.70
N GLY A 43 6.70 -5.36 5.76
CA GLY A 43 8.17 -5.54 5.70
C GLY A 43 8.87 -5.04 6.97
N ILE A 44 8.54 -3.83 7.43
CA ILE A 44 9.08 -3.27 8.69
C ILE A 44 8.73 -4.15 9.90
N ILE A 45 7.50 -4.65 9.99
CA ILE A 45 7.10 -5.53 11.09
C ILE A 45 7.81 -6.89 11.04
N GLN A 46 8.11 -7.41 9.84
CA GLN A 46 8.85 -8.67 9.69
C GLN A 46 10.34 -8.52 10.01
N ASP A 47 10.95 -7.38 9.67
CA ASP A 47 12.36 -7.12 9.98
C ASP A 47 12.61 -6.86 11.48
N ASP A 48 11.55 -6.55 12.24
CA ASP A 48 11.69 -5.99 13.57
C ASP A 48 11.03 -6.82 14.68
N HIS A 49 11.78 -7.82 15.15
CA HIS A 49 11.46 -8.57 16.37
C HIS A 49 11.75 -7.79 17.67
N ASN A 50 12.07 -6.48 17.65
CA ASN A 50 12.47 -5.82 18.90
C ASN A 50 12.26 -4.31 19.00
N ILE A 51 11.09 -3.77 18.61
CA ILE A 51 10.80 -2.34 18.86
C ILE A 51 9.84 -2.12 20.01
N GLY A 52 10.45 -1.75 21.14
CA GLY A 52 9.77 -1.18 22.28
C GLY A 52 8.97 0.06 21.89
N ASN A 53 7.69 0.04 22.27
CA ASN A 53 6.89 1.09 22.91
C ASN A 53 6.69 2.44 22.20
N GLU A 54 7.51 2.84 21.22
CA GLU A 54 7.38 4.08 20.44
C GLU A 54 6.39 3.92 19.25
N TYR A 55 5.91 2.68 19.04
CA TYR A 55 5.16 2.21 17.87
C TYR A 55 3.65 2.25 18.06
N ARG A 56 3.12 3.24 18.77
CA ARG A 56 1.66 3.33 19.02
C ARG A 56 0.82 3.59 17.76
N ASN A 57 1.43 3.85 16.60
CA ASN A 57 0.79 3.85 15.28
C ASN A 57 1.81 3.98 14.13
N PRO A 58 2.56 2.92 13.77
CA PRO A 58 3.73 3.04 12.89
C PRO A 58 3.33 3.45 11.48
N ARG A 59 2.17 2.97 11.00
CA ARG A 59 1.57 3.35 9.73
C ARG A 59 1.35 4.86 9.59
N ARG A 60 0.85 5.52 10.65
CA ARG A 60 0.60 6.98 10.62
C ARG A 60 1.89 7.77 10.67
N ASN A 61 2.89 7.29 11.41
CA ASN A 61 4.18 7.95 11.54
C ASN A 61 5.01 7.83 10.27
N LEU A 62 4.97 6.67 9.59
CA LEU A 62 5.65 6.45 8.33
C LEU A 62 5.09 7.37 7.23
N ARG A 63 3.76 7.47 7.12
CA ARG A 63 3.09 8.39 6.20
C ARG A 63 3.47 9.86 6.45
N LYS A 64 3.74 10.25 7.70
CA LYS A 64 4.18 11.60 8.06
C LYS A 64 5.68 11.87 7.80
N ARG A 65 6.50 10.83 7.72
CA ARG A 65 7.97 10.96 7.55
C ARG A 65 8.40 10.96 6.09
N LEU A 66 7.59 10.38 5.20
CA LEU A 66 7.94 10.13 3.79
C LEU A 66 7.08 10.89 2.78
N GLY A 67 6.07 11.63 3.25
CA GLY A 67 5.30 12.59 2.45
C GLY A 67 5.49 13.99 3.00
#